data_AF-A0ABD3UGW3-F1
#
_entry.id   AF-A0ABD3UGW3-F1
#
_cell.length_a   1.000
_cell.length_b   1.000
_cell.length_c   1.000
_cell.angle_alpha   90.00
_cell.angle_beta   90.00
_cell.angle_gamma   90.00
#
_symmetry.space_group_name_H-M   'P 1'
#
loop_
_entity.id
_entity.type
_entity.pdbx_description
1 polymer ?
#
loop_
_entity_poly.entity_id
_entity_poly.type
_entity_poly.pdbx_seq_one_letter_code
_entity_poly.pdbx_strand_id
1 'polypeptide(L)'
;MCHLEGDDEEPHGMNQNILYNNGNQYTCMRIMQHQVHRIMVLVAEHKSDVPQFLDLLNAIVKDEELGLPLKQNQSFVMTYFMQFRADVAYVIDQDEKAREAILTSSNHPDLNYLISIVDLLAACAEGENRFVESICQTIFKIPELLKILNNPNISDNLKRPFLRFFLWVYLHTASGMIESGAGDLPHDNAMWGYLSSLSGTLQTVTEYARNNKDTVKQLLKSSPGKRSEMEAFQDQYGQGITSYDVRSDARKEYEDSYSTEEEINRILNIFTKNMQAAYGGVNDVQTQIGFPSREPYSEIDGNEELPLGAEFQEHLRCFIDPVVKDSKEKYKMAEKLVLQIKLSKTSTQLNENQRLEQIELNIKCFQLLRGLLHNEIVKLPPDFENDIKASSE
;
A
#
# COMPACT_ATOMS: atom_id res chain seq x y z
N MET A 1 4.92 31.06 0.68
CA MET A 1 5.66 31.77 -0.37
C MET A 1 6.73 32.61 0.29
N CYS A 2 7.99 32.21 0.17
CA CYS A 2 9.18 33.04 0.33
C CYS A 2 10.18 32.50 -0.70
N HIS A 3 10.53 33.32 -1.69
CA HIS A 3 11.52 33.02 -2.71
C HIS A 3 12.87 33.62 -2.29
N LEU A 4 13.95 32.92 -2.60
CA LEU A 4 15.30 33.49 -2.62
C LEU A 4 15.68 33.76 -4.08
N GLU A 5 16.34 34.90 -4.33
CA GLU A 5 16.90 35.28 -5.62
C GLU A 5 18.23 34.54 -5.87
N GLY A 6 18.42 34.01 -7.09
CA GLY A 6 19.75 33.81 -7.64
C GLY A 6 20.30 32.40 -7.86
N ASP A 7 19.48 31.36 -8.05
CA ASP A 7 19.99 30.09 -8.59
C ASP A 7 19.04 29.50 -9.63
N ASP A 8 19.65 29.12 -10.77
CA ASP A 8 19.01 28.50 -11.93
C ASP A 8 18.56 27.05 -11.61
N GLU A 9 17.45 26.68 -12.21
CA GLU A 9 16.83 25.35 -12.15
C GLU A 9 17.84 24.23 -12.46
N GLU A 10 17.88 23.18 -11.64
CA GLU A 10 17.54 21.84 -12.13
C GLU A 10 17.28 20.81 -11.01
N PRO A 11 16.44 19.80 -11.30
CA PRO A 11 15.84 18.88 -10.35
C PRO A 11 16.62 17.58 -10.23
N HIS A 12 16.61 16.95 -9.06
CA HIS A 12 16.18 15.55 -8.95
C HIS A 12 16.24 15.08 -7.49
N GLY A 13 15.05 14.77 -6.96
CA GLY A 13 14.90 13.98 -5.75
C GLY A 13 15.13 12.51 -6.08
N MET A 14 16.13 11.91 -5.44
CA MET A 14 16.17 10.47 -5.27
C MET A 14 16.89 10.15 -3.95
N ASN A 15 16.18 9.38 -3.12
CA ASN A 15 16.69 8.44 -2.10
C ASN A 15 16.27 8.72 -0.66
N GLN A 16 15.00 8.47 -0.33
CA GLN A 16 14.49 8.23 1.02
C GLN A 16 13.33 7.23 0.97
N ASN A 17 13.63 5.93 0.82
CA ASN A 17 12.58 4.91 0.72
C ASN A 17 13.09 3.46 0.82
N ILE A 18 13.81 3.15 1.89
CA ILE A 18 14.13 1.75 2.18
C ILE A 18 13.96 1.54 3.69
N LEU A 19 13.05 0.62 4.06
CA LEU A 19 12.99 -0.17 5.32
C LEU A 19 11.82 -0.02 6.31
N TYR A 20 10.58 0.21 5.89
CA TYR A 20 9.42 -0.26 6.69
C TYR A 20 8.20 -0.53 5.80
N ASN A 21 8.12 -1.67 5.11
CA ASN A 21 6.93 -1.99 4.29
C ASN A 21 6.41 -0.89 3.32
N ASN A 22 7.24 0.11 2.96
CA ASN A 22 6.99 1.13 1.92
C ASN A 22 6.79 0.56 0.48
N GLY A 23 6.48 -0.74 0.33
CA GLY A 23 6.35 -1.44 -0.95
C GLY A 23 5.32 -0.81 -1.87
N ASN A 24 4.29 -0.15 -1.32
CA ASN A 24 3.34 0.63 -2.11
C ASN A 24 3.76 2.10 -2.21
N GLN A 25 4.13 2.78 -1.12
CA GLN A 25 4.46 4.22 -1.17
C GLN A 25 5.66 4.54 -2.07
N TYR A 26 6.82 3.87 -1.92
CA TYR A 26 7.99 4.21 -2.75
C TYR A 26 7.77 3.84 -4.20
N THR A 27 7.20 2.65 -4.43
CA THR A 27 6.91 2.15 -5.76
C THR A 27 5.97 3.13 -6.44
N CYS A 28 4.88 3.52 -5.78
CA CYS A 28 3.92 4.45 -6.33
C CYS A 28 4.46 5.86 -6.50
N MET A 29 5.35 6.33 -5.62
CA MET A 29 6.07 7.58 -5.82
C MET A 29 7.14 7.53 -6.93
N ARG A 30 7.56 6.32 -7.35
CA ARG A 30 8.49 6.10 -8.47
C ARG A 30 7.81 5.63 -9.74
N ILE A 31 6.49 5.42 -9.71
CA ILE A 31 5.75 4.98 -10.87
C ILE A 31 5.82 6.06 -11.91
N MET A 32 6.45 5.70 -13.02
CA MET A 32 6.57 6.57 -14.16
C MET A 32 5.31 6.49 -14.99
N GLN A 33 4.99 7.60 -15.63
CA GLN A 33 3.83 7.73 -16.51
C GLN A 33 3.74 6.59 -17.55
N HIS A 34 4.88 6.17 -18.13
CA HIS A 34 4.92 5.08 -19.11
C HIS A 34 4.53 3.70 -18.54
N GLN A 35 4.75 3.47 -17.24
CA GLN A 35 4.35 2.22 -16.56
C GLN A 35 2.83 2.19 -16.40
N VAL A 36 2.22 3.30 -15.95
CA VAL A 36 0.76 3.46 -15.89
C VAL A 36 0.14 3.28 -17.28
N HIS A 37 0.74 3.90 -18.31
CA HIS A 37 0.30 3.71 -19.70
C HIS A 37 0.32 2.23 -20.10
N ARG A 38 1.41 1.51 -19.82
CA ARG A 38 1.54 0.09 -20.18
C ARG A 38 0.49 -0.77 -19.48
N ILE A 39 0.23 -0.52 -18.20
CA ILE A 39 -0.83 -1.21 -17.45
C ILE A 39 -2.20 -0.89 -18.08
N MET A 40 -2.47 0.38 -18.42
CA MET A 40 -3.74 0.76 -19.05
C MET A 40 -3.94 0.10 -20.43
N VAL A 41 -2.86 -0.06 -21.22
CA VAL A 41 -2.90 -0.84 -22.48
C VAL A 41 -3.31 -2.28 -22.20
N LEU A 42 -2.74 -2.92 -21.17
CA LEU A 42 -3.11 -4.28 -20.77
C LEU A 42 -4.57 -4.37 -20.29
N VAL A 43 -5.06 -3.37 -19.56
CA VAL A 43 -6.50 -3.28 -19.18
C VAL A 43 -7.37 -3.23 -20.44
N ALA A 44 -7.01 -2.39 -21.41
CA ALA A 44 -7.77 -2.24 -22.66
C ALA A 44 -7.73 -3.52 -23.52
N GLU A 45 -6.60 -4.23 -23.54
CA GLU A 45 -6.41 -5.47 -24.30
C GLU A 45 -7.14 -6.66 -23.67
N HIS A 46 -7.07 -6.82 -22.35
CA HIS A 46 -7.55 -8.01 -21.63
C HIS A 46 -8.94 -7.87 -20.99
N LYS A 47 -9.43 -6.64 -20.74
CA LYS A 47 -10.79 -6.38 -20.24
C LYS A 47 -11.15 -7.29 -19.05
N SER A 48 -12.31 -7.95 -19.09
CA SER A 48 -12.79 -8.83 -18.02
C SER A 48 -12.00 -10.14 -17.85
N ASP A 49 -11.10 -10.49 -18.77
CA ASP A 49 -10.27 -11.69 -18.61
C ASP A 49 -9.24 -11.50 -17.48
N VAL A 50 -8.79 -10.26 -17.25
CA VAL A 50 -7.78 -9.93 -16.22
C VAL A 50 -8.12 -8.62 -15.50
N PRO A 51 -9.19 -8.58 -14.67
CA PRO A 51 -9.59 -7.40 -13.92
C PRO A 51 -8.53 -6.97 -12.88
N GLN A 52 -7.59 -7.86 -12.51
CA GLN A 52 -6.53 -7.59 -11.54
C GLN A 52 -5.60 -6.44 -11.97
N PHE A 53 -5.54 -6.10 -13.26
CA PHE A 53 -4.82 -4.90 -13.69
C PHE A 53 -5.47 -3.61 -13.20
N LEU A 54 -6.79 -3.58 -12.99
CA LEU A 54 -7.49 -2.45 -12.36
C LEU A 54 -7.18 -2.38 -10.86
N ASP A 55 -7.10 -3.54 -10.19
CA ASP A 55 -6.71 -3.60 -8.77
C ASP A 55 -5.26 -3.11 -8.58
N LEU A 56 -4.37 -3.47 -9.51
CA LEU A 56 -3.02 -2.91 -9.57
C LEU A 56 -3.05 -1.40 -9.75
N LEU A 57 -3.83 -0.86 -10.69
CA LEU A 57 -3.97 0.60 -10.84
C LEU A 57 -4.54 1.26 -9.57
N ASN A 58 -5.42 0.58 -8.84
CA ASN A 58 -6.01 1.07 -7.60
C ASN A 58 -4.96 1.19 -6.49
N ALA A 59 -4.11 0.15 -6.34
CA ALA A 59 -2.95 0.19 -5.46
C ALA A 59 -1.96 1.30 -5.86
N ILE A 60 -1.89 1.66 -7.14
CA ILE A 60 -0.98 2.69 -7.66
C ILE A 60 -1.43 4.12 -7.33
N VAL A 61 -2.74 4.37 -7.34
CA VAL A 61 -3.28 5.74 -7.15
C VAL A 61 -3.38 6.14 -5.69
N LYS A 62 -3.18 5.20 -4.76
CA LYS A 62 -3.30 5.40 -3.32
C LYS A 62 -2.19 4.70 -2.59
N ASP A 63 -1.58 5.40 -1.64
CA ASP A 63 -0.76 4.76 -0.63
C ASP A 63 -1.67 4.00 0.34
N GLU A 64 -1.66 2.67 0.26
CA GLU A 64 -2.48 1.83 1.15
C GLU A 64 -2.07 1.93 2.62
N GLU A 65 -0.80 2.23 2.92
CA GLU A 65 -0.31 2.31 4.29
C GLU A 65 -0.72 3.62 4.97
N LEU A 66 -0.55 4.74 4.24
CA LEU A 66 -0.94 6.06 4.76
C LEU A 66 -2.41 6.38 4.48
N GLY A 67 -3.08 5.60 3.64
CA GLY A 67 -4.42 5.89 3.16
C GLY A 67 -4.48 7.18 2.32
N LEU A 68 -3.35 7.65 1.78
CA LEU A 68 -3.24 8.95 1.13
C LEU A 68 -3.33 8.85 -0.40
N PRO A 69 -4.14 9.71 -1.05
CA PRO A 69 -4.22 9.74 -2.51
C PRO A 69 -2.95 10.32 -3.14
N LEU A 70 -2.46 9.66 -4.18
CA LEU A 70 -1.28 10.08 -4.94
C LEU A 70 -1.73 10.83 -6.20
N LYS A 71 -1.96 12.15 -6.06
CA LYS A 71 -2.56 13.00 -7.12
C LYS A 71 -1.90 12.90 -8.49
N GLN A 72 -0.57 12.71 -8.53
CA GLN A 72 0.16 12.51 -9.77
C GLN A 72 -0.27 11.21 -10.48
N ASN A 73 -0.33 10.09 -9.74
CA ASN A 73 -0.71 8.79 -10.27
C ASN A 73 -2.19 8.77 -10.68
N GLN A 74 -3.06 9.37 -9.86
CA GLN A 74 -4.47 9.58 -10.23
C GLN A 74 -4.58 10.32 -11.58
N SER A 75 -3.76 11.36 -11.79
CA SER A 75 -3.76 12.13 -13.04
C SER A 75 -3.29 11.29 -14.23
N PHE A 76 -2.25 10.46 -14.07
CA PHE A 76 -1.81 9.53 -15.12
C PHE A 76 -2.87 8.51 -15.46
N VAL A 77 -3.47 7.85 -14.45
CA VAL A 77 -4.53 6.87 -14.64
C VAL A 77 -5.70 7.50 -15.38
N MET A 78 -6.15 8.68 -14.96
CA MET A 78 -7.29 9.35 -15.57
C MET A 78 -7.01 9.85 -16.99
N THR A 79 -5.79 10.30 -17.27
CA THR A 79 -5.37 10.66 -18.63
C THR A 79 -5.46 9.44 -19.56
N TYR A 80 -4.91 8.30 -19.13
CA TYR A 80 -4.90 7.10 -19.96
C TYR A 80 -6.24 6.40 -20.01
N PHE A 81 -7.03 6.45 -18.95
CA PHE A 81 -8.42 6.02 -18.96
C PHE A 81 -9.21 6.76 -20.04
N MET A 82 -9.02 8.08 -20.16
CA MET A 82 -9.68 8.85 -21.22
C MET A 82 -9.14 8.52 -22.62
N GLN A 83 -7.84 8.29 -22.76
CA GLN A 83 -7.23 7.89 -24.03
C GLN A 83 -7.75 6.53 -24.53
N PHE A 84 -7.93 5.56 -23.62
CA PHE A 84 -8.39 4.20 -23.93
C PHE A 84 -9.86 3.96 -23.58
N ARG A 85 -10.66 5.03 -23.42
CA ARG A 85 -12.01 4.96 -22.84
C ARG A 85 -12.91 3.95 -23.55
N ALA A 86 -12.89 3.93 -24.88
CA ALA A 86 -13.75 3.05 -25.67
C ALA A 86 -13.57 1.56 -25.31
N ASP A 87 -12.35 1.17 -24.92
CA ASP A 87 -12.03 -0.20 -24.56
C ASP A 87 -12.13 -0.45 -23.05
N VAL A 88 -11.70 0.51 -22.23
CA VAL A 88 -11.62 0.34 -20.77
C VAL A 88 -12.99 0.54 -20.11
N ALA A 89 -13.79 1.49 -20.59
CA ALA A 89 -15.06 1.88 -20.00
C ALA A 89 -16.26 1.06 -20.51
N TYR A 90 -16.05 0.01 -21.32
CA TYR A 90 -17.12 -0.71 -22.01
C TYR A 90 -18.22 -1.31 -21.11
N VAL A 91 -17.93 -1.56 -19.83
CA VAL A 91 -18.92 -2.03 -18.84
C VAL A 91 -19.67 -0.87 -18.17
N ILE A 92 -18.95 0.21 -17.85
CA ILE A 92 -19.52 1.38 -17.18
C ILE A 92 -20.24 2.32 -18.14
N ASP A 93 -19.98 2.24 -19.46
CA ASP A 93 -20.66 3.03 -20.50
C ASP A 93 -21.93 2.34 -21.04
N GLN A 94 -22.30 1.16 -20.51
CA GLN A 94 -23.57 0.51 -20.85
C GLN A 94 -24.77 1.29 -20.29
N ASP A 95 -26.00 0.84 -20.55
CA ASP A 95 -27.16 1.44 -19.90
C ASP A 95 -27.32 0.93 -18.45
N GLU A 96 -28.11 1.65 -17.64
CA GLU A 96 -28.32 1.33 -16.23
C GLU A 96 -28.85 -0.10 -16.01
N LYS A 97 -29.69 -0.62 -16.91
CA LYS A 97 -30.27 -1.97 -16.76
C LYS A 97 -29.22 -3.03 -17.03
N ALA A 98 -28.35 -2.81 -18.01
CA ALA A 98 -27.25 -3.72 -18.29
C ALA A 98 -26.30 -3.81 -17.09
N ARG A 99 -25.90 -2.67 -16.50
CA ARG A 99 -25.09 -2.65 -15.26
C ARG A 99 -25.78 -3.35 -14.09
N GLU A 100 -27.08 -3.13 -13.90
CA GLU A 100 -27.86 -3.81 -12.86
C GLU A 100 -27.93 -5.33 -13.08
N ALA A 101 -28.00 -5.79 -14.33
CA ALA A 101 -27.98 -7.21 -14.67
C ALA A 101 -26.64 -7.86 -14.32
N ILE A 102 -25.51 -7.16 -14.50
CA ILE A 102 -24.18 -7.62 -14.10
C ILE A 102 -24.14 -7.87 -12.58
N LEU A 103 -24.66 -6.92 -11.79
CA LEU A 103 -24.62 -6.94 -10.32
C LEU A 103 -25.58 -7.94 -9.67
N THR A 104 -26.64 -8.34 -10.38
CA THR A 104 -27.67 -9.26 -9.87
C THR A 104 -27.50 -10.69 -10.36
N SER A 105 -26.67 -10.91 -11.37
CA SER A 105 -26.35 -12.23 -11.89
C SER A 105 -25.34 -12.94 -10.99
N SER A 106 -25.56 -14.23 -10.72
CA SER A 106 -24.72 -15.00 -9.78
C SER A 106 -23.28 -15.25 -10.26
N ASN A 107 -23.00 -15.13 -11.56
CA ASN A 107 -21.65 -15.32 -12.11
C ASN A 107 -21.47 -14.59 -13.45
N HIS A 108 -21.73 -13.28 -13.48
CA HIS A 108 -21.53 -12.49 -14.70
C HIS A 108 -20.03 -12.34 -14.98
N PRO A 109 -19.55 -12.58 -16.22
CA PRO A 109 -18.12 -12.47 -16.55
C PRO A 109 -17.54 -11.08 -16.24
N ASP A 110 -18.35 -10.04 -16.46
CA ASP A 110 -17.93 -8.65 -16.22
C ASP A 110 -18.09 -8.15 -14.78
N LEU A 111 -18.53 -8.99 -13.83
CA LEU A 111 -18.80 -8.55 -12.47
C LEU A 111 -17.55 -8.00 -11.79
N ASN A 112 -16.47 -8.77 -11.79
CA ASN A 112 -15.22 -8.36 -11.14
C ASN A 112 -14.64 -7.10 -11.80
N TYR A 113 -14.69 -7.02 -13.12
CA TYR A 113 -14.24 -5.85 -13.86
C TYR A 113 -15.05 -4.59 -13.50
N LEU A 114 -16.38 -4.70 -13.41
CA LEU A 114 -17.25 -3.59 -12.98
C LEU A 114 -16.93 -3.12 -11.56
N ILE A 115 -16.74 -4.05 -10.63
CA ILE A 115 -16.40 -3.73 -9.23
C ILE A 115 -15.04 -3.02 -9.18
N SER A 116 -14.01 -3.56 -9.81
CA SER A 116 -12.65 -2.99 -9.79
C SER A 116 -12.57 -1.63 -10.49
N ILE A 117 -13.26 -1.42 -11.62
CA ILE A 117 -13.21 -0.13 -12.32
C ILE A 117 -13.96 0.97 -11.56
N VAL A 118 -15.09 0.65 -10.93
CA VAL A 118 -15.82 1.61 -10.08
C VAL A 118 -14.99 1.98 -8.85
N ASP A 119 -14.31 1.02 -8.24
CA ASP A 119 -13.44 1.28 -7.08
C ASP A 119 -12.21 2.11 -7.47
N LEU A 120 -11.59 1.84 -8.63
CA LEU A 120 -10.50 2.64 -9.18
C LEU A 120 -10.91 4.10 -9.42
N LEU A 121 -12.07 4.33 -10.03
CA LEU A 121 -12.60 5.68 -10.26
C LEU A 121 -12.88 6.41 -8.94
N ALA A 122 -13.42 5.70 -7.95
CA ALA A 122 -13.61 6.25 -6.61
C ALA A 122 -12.28 6.63 -5.94
N ALA A 123 -11.26 5.79 -6.05
CA ALA A 123 -9.92 6.06 -5.55
C ALA A 123 -9.24 7.23 -6.27
N CYS A 124 -9.52 7.44 -7.56
CA CYS A 124 -9.03 8.60 -8.31
C CYS A 124 -9.72 9.93 -7.93
N ALA A 125 -10.97 9.87 -7.47
CA ALA A 125 -11.71 11.04 -7.01
C ALA A 125 -11.35 11.45 -5.56
N GLU A 126 -10.83 10.50 -4.76
CA GLU A 126 -10.39 10.75 -3.39
C GLU A 126 -9.32 11.85 -3.32
N GLY A 127 -9.46 12.79 -2.38
CA GLY A 127 -8.54 13.94 -2.21
C GLY A 127 -8.94 15.23 -2.94
N GLU A 128 -10.23 15.41 -3.23
CA GLU A 128 -10.85 16.62 -3.83
C GLU A 128 -10.36 16.92 -5.25
N ASN A 129 -10.34 15.91 -6.11
CA ASN A 129 -9.90 16.05 -7.50
C ASN A 129 -11.08 16.40 -8.42
N ARG A 130 -11.43 17.69 -8.51
CA ARG A 130 -12.58 18.20 -9.28
C ARG A 130 -12.63 17.76 -10.74
N PHE A 131 -11.47 17.61 -11.38
CA PHE A 131 -11.40 17.14 -12.77
C PHE A 131 -11.92 15.70 -12.88
N VAL A 132 -11.47 14.83 -11.97
CA VAL A 132 -11.90 13.42 -11.92
C VAL A 132 -13.35 13.32 -11.49
N GLU A 133 -13.77 14.10 -10.49
CA GLU A 133 -15.17 14.19 -10.07
C GLU A 133 -16.08 14.52 -11.26
N SER A 134 -15.72 15.53 -12.07
CA SER A 134 -16.51 15.92 -13.25
C SER A 134 -16.63 14.79 -14.27
N ILE A 135 -15.54 14.06 -14.56
CA ILE A 135 -15.57 12.89 -15.44
C ILE A 135 -16.48 11.80 -14.85
N CYS A 136 -16.28 11.47 -13.58
CA CYS A 136 -17.06 10.45 -12.88
C CYS A 136 -18.56 10.78 -12.85
N GLN A 137 -18.93 12.05 -12.68
CA GLN A 137 -20.32 12.53 -12.72
C GLN A 137 -20.95 12.39 -14.11
N THR A 138 -20.18 12.20 -15.20
CA THR A 138 -20.73 11.84 -16.52
C THR A 138 -21.07 10.36 -16.64
N ILE A 139 -20.49 9.51 -15.80
CA ILE A 139 -20.61 8.04 -15.85
C ILE A 139 -21.81 7.58 -15.01
N PHE A 140 -21.81 7.93 -13.72
CA PHE A 140 -22.89 7.57 -12.80
C PHE A 140 -23.58 8.82 -12.28
N LYS A 141 -24.92 8.81 -12.24
CA LYS A 141 -25.73 9.87 -11.62
C LYS A 141 -26.21 9.43 -10.24
N ILE A 142 -26.50 10.41 -9.38
CA ILE A 142 -27.04 10.15 -8.02
C ILE A 142 -28.25 9.20 -8.02
N PRO A 143 -29.28 9.36 -8.87
CA PRO A 143 -30.45 8.47 -8.84
C PRO A 143 -30.10 7.02 -9.15
N GLU A 144 -29.16 6.80 -10.06
CA GLU A 144 -28.68 5.46 -10.40
C GLU A 144 -27.90 4.84 -9.23
N LEU A 145 -26.97 5.58 -8.63
CA LEU A 145 -26.20 5.12 -7.48
C LEU A 145 -27.13 4.72 -6.33
N LEU A 146 -28.13 5.55 -6.02
CA LEU A 146 -29.12 5.24 -4.98
C LEU A 146 -29.97 4.02 -5.33
N LYS A 147 -30.28 3.81 -6.62
CA LYS A 147 -31.00 2.60 -7.07
C LYS A 147 -30.16 1.34 -6.84
N ILE A 148 -28.86 1.37 -7.15
CA ILE A 148 -27.94 0.26 -6.89
C ILE A 148 -27.82 -0.01 -5.39
N LEU A 149 -27.59 1.04 -4.58
CA LEU A 149 -27.42 0.92 -3.13
C LEU A 149 -28.66 0.38 -2.42
N ASN A 150 -29.86 0.75 -2.89
CA ASN A 150 -31.13 0.29 -2.34
C ASN A 150 -31.63 -1.03 -2.95
N ASN A 151 -30.95 -1.61 -3.94
CA ASN A 151 -31.41 -2.85 -4.57
C ASN A 151 -31.22 -4.04 -3.60
N PRO A 152 -32.30 -4.74 -3.21
CA PRO A 152 -32.21 -5.88 -2.31
C PRO A 152 -31.61 -7.13 -2.97
N ASN A 153 -31.59 -7.20 -4.30
CA ASN A 153 -31.03 -8.32 -5.04
C ASN A 153 -29.51 -8.19 -5.26
N ILE A 154 -28.93 -7.03 -4.94
CA ILE A 154 -27.48 -6.81 -5.01
C ILE A 154 -26.91 -7.03 -3.62
N SER A 155 -25.93 -7.92 -3.51
CA SER A 155 -25.26 -8.23 -2.26
C SER A 155 -24.49 -7.02 -1.73
N ASP A 156 -24.47 -6.83 -0.41
CA ASP A 156 -23.88 -5.63 0.22
C ASP A 156 -22.37 -5.51 0.00
N ASN A 157 -21.65 -6.62 -0.17
CA ASN A 157 -20.22 -6.60 -0.52
C ASN A 157 -19.96 -5.97 -1.90
N LEU A 158 -20.92 -6.06 -2.83
CA LEU A 158 -20.83 -5.47 -4.17
C LEU A 158 -21.19 -3.98 -4.18
N LYS A 159 -21.84 -3.48 -3.13
CA LYS A 159 -22.24 -2.07 -3.01
C LYS A 159 -21.09 -1.16 -2.57
N ARG A 160 -20.03 -1.72 -1.97
CA ARG A 160 -18.91 -0.95 -1.40
C ARG A 160 -18.24 -0.01 -2.42
N PRO A 161 -17.86 -0.43 -3.64
CA PRO A 161 -17.27 0.48 -4.62
C PRO A 161 -18.21 1.64 -5.00
N PHE A 162 -19.50 1.36 -5.19
CA PHE A 162 -20.50 2.38 -5.52
C PHE A 162 -20.71 3.37 -4.37
N LEU A 163 -20.65 2.90 -3.12
CA LEU A 163 -20.73 3.76 -1.95
C LEU A 163 -19.48 4.65 -1.83
N ARG A 164 -18.28 4.09 -2.08
CA ARG A 164 -17.03 4.88 -2.14
C ARG A 164 -17.08 5.90 -3.26
N PHE A 165 -17.57 5.51 -4.44
CA PHE A 165 -17.75 6.40 -5.57
C PHE A 165 -18.70 7.54 -5.20
N PHE A 166 -19.86 7.22 -4.62
CA PHE A 166 -20.83 8.22 -4.19
C PHE A 166 -20.23 9.18 -3.14
N LEU A 167 -19.47 8.65 -2.18
CA LEU A 167 -18.77 9.45 -1.17
C LEU A 167 -17.80 10.43 -1.81
N TRP A 168 -16.85 9.95 -2.61
CA TRP A 168 -15.73 10.78 -3.09
C TRP A 168 -16.12 11.68 -4.27
N VAL A 169 -17.10 11.30 -5.08
CA VAL A 169 -17.52 12.06 -6.26
C VAL A 169 -18.60 13.11 -5.94
N TYR A 170 -19.43 12.88 -4.91
CA TYR A 170 -20.59 13.73 -4.62
C TYR A 170 -20.64 14.29 -3.20
N LEU A 171 -20.24 13.54 -2.17
CA LEU A 171 -20.47 13.93 -0.77
C LEU A 171 -19.27 14.65 -0.14
N HIS A 172 -18.05 14.21 -0.45
CA HIS A 172 -16.81 14.74 0.10
C HIS A 172 -16.22 15.87 -0.78
N THR A 173 -17.08 16.61 -1.49
CA THR A 173 -16.69 17.75 -2.31
C THR A 173 -16.83 19.05 -1.50
N ALA A 174 -15.71 19.61 -1.02
CA ALA A 174 -15.65 20.72 -0.06
C ALA A 174 -16.32 22.04 -0.51
N SER A 175 -16.77 22.19 -1.76
CA SER A 175 -17.37 23.44 -2.24
C SER A 175 -18.46 23.28 -3.31
N GLY A 176 -18.93 22.06 -3.57
CA GLY A 176 -19.70 21.74 -4.79
C GLY A 176 -21.07 21.13 -4.59
N MET A 177 -21.63 21.06 -3.37
CA MET A 177 -22.91 20.34 -3.14
C MET A 177 -24.05 20.81 -4.06
N ILE A 178 -24.09 22.11 -4.41
CA ILE A 178 -25.09 22.65 -5.33
C ILE A 178 -24.77 22.28 -6.79
N GLU A 179 -23.50 22.32 -7.19
CA GLU A 179 -23.07 22.04 -8.56
C GLU A 179 -23.11 20.55 -8.90
N SER A 180 -22.89 19.66 -7.92
CA SER A 180 -22.93 18.21 -8.09
C SER A 180 -24.34 17.62 -7.99
N GLY A 181 -25.35 18.42 -7.62
CA GLY A 181 -26.71 17.95 -7.34
C GLY A 181 -26.85 17.25 -5.97
N ALA A 182 -25.78 17.17 -5.18
CA ALA A 182 -25.81 16.57 -3.84
C ALA A 182 -26.62 17.41 -2.81
N GLY A 183 -26.86 18.70 -3.09
CA GLY A 183 -27.62 19.61 -2.24
C GLY A 183 -29.08 19.18 -2.03
N ASP A 184 -29.65 18.40 -2.94
CA ASP A 184 -31.02 17.90 -2.86
C ASP A 184 -31.13 16.57 -2.09
N LEU A 185 -29.99 15.92 -1.75
CA LEU A 185 -29.96 14.63 -1.04
C LEU A 185 -30.71 14.62 0.31
N PRO A 186 -30.69 15.68 1.14
CA PRO A 186 -31.49 15.72 2.36
C PRO A 186 -33.00 15.58 2.11
N HIS A 187 -33.47 15.83 0.89
CA HIS A 187 -34.86 15.71 0.48
C HIS A 187 -35.14 14.46 -0.37
N ASP A 188 -34.13 13.66 -0.68
CA ASP A 188 -34.26 12.45 -1.49
C ASP A 188 -34.72 11.26 -0.63
N ASN A 189 -35.90 10.73 -0.94
CA ASN A 189 -36.47 9.59 -0.22
C ASN A 189 -35.62 8.31 -0.35
N ALA A 190 -34.94 8.09 -1.48
CA ALA A 190 -34.10 6.92 -1.68
C ALA A 190 -32.82 6.98 -0.83
N MET A 191 -32.29 8.19 -0.58
CA MET A 191 -31.17 8.38 0.35
C MET A 191 -31.57 7.99 1.79
N TRP A 192 -32.72 8.47 2.25
CA TRP A 192 -33.24 8.11 3.58
C TRP A 192 -33.66 6.65 3.68
N GLY A 193 -34.14 6.05 2.59
CA GLY A 193 -34.39 4.61 2.48
C GLY A 193 -33.12 3.80 2.74
N TYR A 194 -32.01 4.18 2.09
CA TYR A 194 -30.73 3.50 2.26
C TYR A 194 -30.21 3.62 3.70
N LEU A 195 -30.21 4.83 4.27
CA LEU A 195 -29.78 5.06 5.66
C LEU A 195 -30.62 4.27 6.67
N SER A 196 -31.93 4.14 6.42
CA SER A 196 -32.83 3.36 7.27
C SER A 196 -32.53 1.85 7.18
N SER A 197 -32.26 1.34 5.97
CA SER A 197 -31.85 -0.06 5.76
C SER A 197 -30.51 -0.37 6.43
N LEU A 198 -29.52 0.52 6.30
CA LEU A 198 -28.22 0.41 6.96
C LEU A 198 -28.36 0.39 8.48
N SER A 199 -29.19 1.28 9.03
CA SER A 199 -29.49 1.33 10.47
C SER A 199 -30.11 0.01 10.96
N GLY A 200 -31.08 -0.55 10.22
CA GLY A 200 -31.68 -1.84 10.55
C GLY A 200 -30.68 -3.00 10.51
N THR A 201 -29.77 -2.99 9.54
CA THR A 201 -28.68 -3.99 9.43
C THR A 201 -27.72 -3.87 10.61
N LEU A 202 -27.29 -2.66 10.98
CA LEU A 202 -26.44 -2.42 12.13
C LEU A 202 -27.11 -2.84 13.45
N GLN A 203 -28.41 -2.62 13.60
CA GLN A 203 -29.18 -3.12 14.75
C GLN A 203 -29.17 -4.65 14.80
N THR A 204 -29.42 -5.30 13.66
CA THR A 204 -29.41 -6.77 13.57
C THR A 204 -28.04 -7.35 13.93
N VAL A 205 -26.95 -6.76 13.43
CA VAL A 205 -25.57 -7.15 13.78
C VAL A 205 -25.30 -6.94 15.27
N THR A 206 -25.76 -5.82 15.83
CA THR A 206 -25.60 -5.52 17.27
C THR A 206 -26.37 -6.49 18.15
N GLU A 207 -27.60 -6.84 17.78
CA GLU A 207 -28.42 -7.82 18.47
C GLU A 207 -27.82 -9.22 18.38
N TYR A 208 -27.35 -9.62 17.19
CA TYR A 208 -26.65 -10.88 17.01
C TYR A 208 -25.41 -10.96 17.91
N ALA A 209 -24.58 -9.91 17.94
CA ALA A 209 -23.40 -9.85 18.79
C ALA A 209 -23.73 -9.86 20.28
N ARG A 210 -24.85 -9.23 20.69
CA ARG A 210 -25.32 -9.26 22.08
C ARG A 210 -25.78 -10.65 22.51
N ASN A 211 -26.46 -11.37 21.62
CA ASN A 211 -27.05 -12.69 21.89
C ASN A 211 -26.05 -13.84 21.72
N ASN A 212 -24.99 -13.66 20.91
CA ASN A 212 -24.02 -14.69 20.58
C ASN A 212 -22.59 -14.25 20.94
N LYS A 213 -22.39 -13.78 22.18
CA LYS A 213 -21.11 -13.19 22.63
C LYS A 213 -19.91 -14.10 22.43
N ASP A 214 -20.05 -15.38 22.77
CA ASP A 214 -18.95 -16.35 22.65
C ASP A 214 -18.65 -16.69 21.18
N THR A 215 -19.69 -16.82 20.35
CA THR A 215 -19.56 -17.03 18.91
C THR A 215 -18.90 -15.83 18.24
N VAL A 216 -19.32 -14.60 18.55
CA VAL A 216 -18.69 -13.38 18.00
C VAL A 216 -17.27 -13.23 18.51
N LYS A 217 -17.00 -13.53 19.79
CA LYS A 217 -15.65 -13.52 20.34
C LYS A 217 -14.76 -14.58 19.68
N GLN A 218 -15.30 -15.74 19.32
CA GLN A 218 -14.59 -16.75 18.54
C GLN A 218 -14.34 -16.24 17.12
N LEU A 219 -15.37 -15.78 16.40
CA LEU A 219 -15.25 -15.25 15.03
C LEU A 219 -14.24 -14.08 14.92
N LEU A 220 -14.16 -13.23 15.94
CA LEU A 220 -13.19 -12.12 15.99
C LEU A 220 -11.77 -12.56 16.39
N LYS A 221 -11.60 -13.72 17.04
CA LYS A 221 -10.30 -14.23 17.54
C LYS A 221 -9.73 -15.36 16.72
N SER A 222 -10.57 -16.13 16.04
CA SER A 222 -10.13 -17.12 15.09
C SER A 222 -9.53 -16.38 13.91
N SER A 223 -8.21 -16.53 13.73
CA SER A 223 -7.67 -16.47 12.37
C SER A 223 -8.50 -17.43 11.52
N PRO A 224 -8.96 -17.05 10.33
CA PRO A 224 -9.80 -17.92 9.51
C PRO A 224 -8.98 -19.17 9.11
N GLY A 225 -9.05 -20.24 9.91
CA GLY A 225 -8.37 -21.50 9.61
C GLY A 225 -8.18 -22.45 10.80
N LYS A 226 -9.06 -23.45 10.92
CA LYS A 226 -8.74 -24.89 10.76
C LYS A 226 -10.04 -25.71 10.81
N ARG A 227 -10.30 -26.42 9.71
CA ARG A 227 -11.48 -27.23 9.35
C ARG A 227 -11.98 -28.19 10.45
N SER A 228 -11.08 -28.72 11.27
CA SER A 228 -11.35 -29.83 12.20
C SER A 228 -12.28 -29.49 13.37
N GLU A 229 -12.24 -28.26 13.90
CA GLU A 229 -13.09 -27.89 15.06
C GLU A 229 -14.52 -27.54 14.62
N MET A 230 -14.67 -27.13 13.36
CA MET A 230 -15.94 -26.74 12.78
C MET A 230 -16.75 -27.95 12.31
N GLU A 231 -16.09 -29.00 11.81
CA GLU A 231 -16.72 -30.30 11.50
C GLU A 231 -17.25 -30.98 12.79
N ALA A 232 -16.47 -30.94 13.89
CA ALA A 232 -16.90 -31.45 15.19
C ALA A 232 -18.13 -30.68 15.76
N PHE A 233 -18.21 -29.37 15.51
CA PHE A 233 -19.37 -28.55 15.88
C PHE A 233 -20.61 -28.88 15.05
N GLN A 234 -20.44 -29.14 13.75
CA GLN A 234 -21.53 -29.47 12.84
C GLN A 234 -22.07 -30.89 13.08
N ASP A 235 -21.22 -31.84 13.46
CA ASP A 235 -21.64 -33.21 13.83
C ASP A 235 -22.37 -33.25 15.19
N GLN A 236 -21.98 -32.41 16.15
CA GLN A 236 -22.57 -32.39 17.49
C GLN A 236 -23.92 -31.67 17.55
N TYR A 237 -24.15 -30.68 16.67
CA TYR A 237 -25.34 -29.81 16.73
C TYR A 237 -26.17 -29.78 15.43
N GLY A 238 -25.73 -30.45 14.37
CA GLY A 238 -26.30 -30.35 13.01
C GLY A 238 -27.35 -31.39 12.62
N GLN A 239 -27.83 -32.25 13.53
CA GLN A 239 -28.94 -33.14 13.21
C GLN A 239 -30.26 -32.35 13.10
N GLY A 240 -30.56 -31.88 11.88
CA GLY A 240 -31.89 -31.37 11.55
C GLY A 240 -32.02 -30.36 10.41
N ILE A 241 -30.93 -29.85 9.84
CA ILE A 241 -31.03 -28.82 8.79
C ILE A 241 -30.42 -29.33 7.49
N THR A 242 -31.26 -29.98 6.68
CA THR A 242 -31.03 -30.07 5.23
C THR A 242 -31.23 -28.69 4.63
N SER A 243 -30.17 -27.90 4.56
CA SER A 243 -30.09 -26.72 3.71
C SER A 243 -28.87 -26.88 2.82
N TYR A 244 -29.08 -26.78 1.51
CA TYR A 244 -28.02 -26.79 0.51
C TYR A 244 -26.93 -25.78 0.87
N ASP A 245 -25.68 -26.25 0.81
CA ASP A 245 -24.48 -25.62 1.32
C ASP A 245 -23.94 -24.56 0.35
N VAL A 246 -24.51 -23.35 0.40
CA VAL A 246 -24.00 -22.15 -0.30
C VAL A 246 -22.83 -21.51 0.47
N ARG A 247 -22.52 -21.99 1.68
CA ARG A 247 -21.41 -21.49 2.52
C ARG A 247 -20.07 -22.15 2.18
N SER A 248 -20.07 -23.32 1.55
CA SER A 248 -18.89 -24.03 1.03
C SER A 248 -18.13 -23.21 -0.01
N ASP A 249 -18.82 -22.66 -1.02
CA ASP A 249 -18.14 -22.15 -2.21
C ASP A 249 -17.54 -20.76 -2.02
N ALA A 250 -18.25 -19.84 -1.37
CA ALA A 250 -17.72 -18.51 -1.03
C ALA A 250 -16.56 -18.57 -0.05
N ARG A 251 -16.54 -19.59 0.83
CA ARG A 251 -15.43 -19.82 1.75
C ARG A 251 -14.24 -20.46 1.07
N LYS A 252 -14.48 -21.39 0.14
CA LYS A 252 -13.45 -21.99 -0.68
C LYS A 252 -12.77 -20.95 -1.56
N GLU A 253 -13.53 -20.03 -2.13
CA GLU A 253 -13.02 -18.89 -2.90
C GLU A 253 -12.22 -17.91 -2.02
N TYR A 254 -12.67 -17.67 -0.78
CA TYR A 254 -11.91 -16.88 0.21
C TYR A 254 -10.61 -17.57 0.65
N GLU A 255 -10.64 -18.87 0.91
CA GLU A 255 -9.46 -19.69 1.27
C GLU A 255 -8.49 -19.81 0.08
N ASP A 256 -8.99 -19.95 -1.15
CA ASP A 256 -8.21 -19.97 -2.37
C ASP A 256 -7.55 -18.60 -2.61
N SER A 257 -8.28 -17.49 -2.40
CA SER A 257 -7.75 -16.12 -2.48
C SER A 257 -6.64 -15.89 -1.45
N TYR A 258 -6.84 -16.29 -0.19
CA TYR A 258 -5.82 -16.14 0.86
C TYR A 258 -4.61 -17.06 0.64
N SER A 259 -4.81 -18.27 0.14
CA SER A 259 -3.71 -19.17 -0.20
C SER A 259 -2.89 -18.63 -1.38
N THR A 260 -3.56 -17.95 -2.32
CA THR A 260 -2.93 -17.27 -3.44
C THR A 260 -2.18 -16.03 -2.95
N GLU A 261 -2.73 -15.26 -2.01
CA GLU A 261 -2.03 -14.14 -1.36
C GLU A 261 -0.83 -14.59 -0.52
N GLU A 262 -0.93 -15.70 0.21
CA GLU A 262 0.19 -16.29 0.94
C GLU A 262 1.28 -16.78 0.00
N GLU A 263 0.91 -17.39 -1.13
CA GLU A 263 1.84 -17.82 -2.16
C GLU A 263 2.47 -16.62 -2.86
N ILE A 264 1.71 -15.57 -3.17
CA ILE A 264 2.22 -14.30 -3.70
C ILE A 264 3.17 -13.65 -2.71
N ASN A 265 2.83 -13.60 -1.42
CA ASN A 265 3.71 -13.09 -0.37
C ASN A 265 4.99 -13.93 -0.25
N ARG A 266 4.89 -15.26 -0.39
CA ARG A 266 6.08 -16.14 -0.46
C ARG A 266 6.94 -15.82 -1.68
N ILE A 267 6.33 -15.71 -2.86
CA ILE A 267 7.02 -15.40 -4.12
C ILE A 267 7.62 -13.99 -4.07
N LEU A 268 6.93 -13.00 -3.50
CA LEU A 268 7.42 -11.62 -3.32
C LEU A 268 8.56 -11.55 -2.32
N ASN A 269 8.51 -12.31 -1.23
CA ASN A 269 9.62 -12.43 -0.29
C ASN A 269 10.83 -13.09 -0.96
N ILE A 270 10.62 -14.16 -1.73
CA ILE A 270 11.67 -14.80 -2.52
C ILE A 270 12.23 -13.83 -3.56
N PHE A 271 11.38 -13.09 -4.27
CA PHE A 271 11.77 -12.07 -5.24
C PHE A 271 12.57 -10.95 -4.57
N THR A 272 12.12 -10.45 -3.42
CA THR A 272 12.80 -9.39 -2.66
C THR A 272 14.16 -9.87 -2.17
N LYS A 273 14.27 -11.09 -1.62
CA LYS A 273 15.55 -11.70 -1.24
C LYS A 273 16.46 -11.90 -2.44
N ASN A 274 15.92 -12.36 -3.57
CA ASN A 274 16.67 -12.53 -4.81
C ASN A 274 17.13 -11.19 -5.41
N MET A 275 16.32 -10.14 -5.32
CA MET A 275 16.65 -8.79 -5.75
C MET A 275 17.68 -8.15 -4.81
N GLN A 276 17.53 -8.30 -3.49
CA GLN A 276 18.55 -7.88 -2.52
C GLN A 276 19.86 -8.62 -2.76
N ALA A 277 19.85 -9.91 -3.05
CA ALA A 277 21.06 -10.66 -3.39
C ALA A 277 21.66 -10.23 -4.74
N ALA A 278 20.81 -9.96 -5.76
CA ALA A 278 21.25 -9.56 -7.09
C ALA A 278 21.80 -8.12 -7.13
N TYR A 279 21.23 -7.20 -6.36
CA TYR A 279 21.59 -5.77 -6.36
C TYR A 279 22.46 -5.36 -5.16
N GLY A 280 22.32 -6.02 -4.00
CA GLY A 280 23.20 -5.84 -2.85
C GLY A 280 24.55 -6.54 -3.01
N GLY A 281 24.65 -7.50 -3.93
CA GLY A 281 25.91 -8.18 -4.22
C GLY A 281 26.29 -9.22 -3.15
N VAL A 282 27.47 -9.81 -3.31
CA VAL A 282 27.91 -10.92 -2.45
C VAL A 282 28.22 -10.41 -1.04
N ASN A 283 27.63 -11.06 -0.03
CA ASN A 283 27.80 -10.74 1.38
C ASN A 283 29.14 -11.29 1.93
N ASP A 284 30.26 -10.90 1.35
CA ASP A 284 31.58 -11.24 1.87
C ASP A 284 32.45 -9.98 2.02
N VAL A 285 33.31 -10.00 3.03
CA VAL A 285 34.15 -8.84 3.39
C VAL A 285 35.03 -8.39 2.21
N GLN A 286 35.52 -9.32 1.38
CA GLN A 286 36.34 -9.00 0.22
C GLN A 286 35.57 -8.26 -0.86
N THR A 287 34.37 -8.71 -1.20
CA THR A 287 33.51 -8.05 -2.20
C THR A 287 33.03 -6.68 -1.73
N GLN A 288 32.71 -6.55 -0.43
CA GLN A 288 32.15 -5.30 0.11
C GLN A 288 33.20 -4.22 0.31
N ILE A 289 34.34 -4.53 0.95
CA ILE A 289 35.33 -3.49 1.33
C ILE A 289 36.73 -3.73 0.76
N GLY A 290 36.93 -4.78 -0.05
CA GLY A 290 38.22 -5.09 -0.66
C GLY A 290 39.25 -5.66 0.31
N PHE A 291 38.85 -6.03 1.54
CA PHE A 291 39.74 -6.63 2.53
C PHE A 291 39.82 -8.15 2.31
N PRO A 292 41.01 -8.79 2.36
CA PRO A 292 41.19 -10.19 1.97
C PRO A 292 40.62 -11.16 3.03
N SER A 293 39.29 -11.21 3.14
CA SER A 293 38.53 -12.12 3.98
C SER A 293 37.27 -12.56 3.25
N ARG A 294 36.93 -13.84 3.35
CA ARG A 294 35.70 -14.43 2.78
C ARG A 294 34.61 -14.64 3.84
N GLU A 295 34.84 -14.16 5.06
CA GLU A 295 33.84 -14.15 6.10
C GLU A 295 32.63 -13.30 5.69
N PRO A 296 31.43 -13.61 6.21
CA PRO A 296 30.24 -12.83 5.93
C PRO A 296 30.45 -11.38 6.36
N TYR A 297 30.10 -10.44 5.49
CA TYR A 297 30.25 -9.02 5.80
C TYR A 297 29.22 -8.57 6.84
N SER A 298 27.98 -9.03 6.77
CA SER A 298 26.93 -8.71 7.75
C SER A 298 26.03 -9.93 8.02
N GLU A 299 25.34 -9.95 9.15
CA GLU A 299 24.34 -10.97 9.46
C GLU A 299 23.08 -10.75 8.61
N ILE A 300 22.67 -11.75 7.84
CA ILE A 300 21.47 -11.70 6.99
C ILE A 300 20.24 -12.01 7.85
N ASP A 301 19.15 -11.27 7.66
CA ASP A 301 17.87 -11.43 8.40
C ASP A 301 18.02 -11.18 9.93
N GLY A 302 19.10 -10.53 10.36
CA GLY A 302 19.39 -10.19 11.76
C GLY A 302 19.10 -8.73 12.11
N ASN A 303 18.98 -8.43 13.41
CA ASN A 303 18.88 -7.04 13.90
C ASN A 303 20.13 -6.20 13.56
N GLU A 304 21.18 -6.87 13.14
CA GLU A 304 22.49 -6.35 12.86
C GLU A 304 22.80 -6.28 11.35
N GLU A 305 21.81 -6.43 10.49
CA GLU A 305 22.00 -6.35 9.05
C GLU A 305 22.45 -4.94 8.59
N LEU A 306 23.39 -4.89 7.65
CA LEU A 306 23.85 -3.69 6.96
C LEU A 306 23.60 -3.82 5.46
N PRO A 307 23.28 -2.71 4.76
CA PRO A 307 23.13 -2.74 3.32
C PRO A 307 24.40 -3.26 2.65
N LEU A 308 24.21 -4.15 1.68
CA LEU A 308 25.28 -4.67 0.86
C LEU A 308 25.37 -3.87 -0.45
N GLY A 309 26.56 -3.82 -1.04
CA GLY A 309 26.78 -3.35 -2.40
C GLY A 309 27.68 -2.12 -2.48
N ALA A 310 28.18 -1.87 -3.69
CA ALA A 310 29.14 -0.78 -3.93
C ALA A 310 28.57 0.60 -3.59
N GLU A 311 27.26 0.82 -3.81
CA GLU A 311 26.59 2.09 -3.55
C GLU A 311 26.63 2.49 -2.07
N PHE A 312 26.37 1.53 -1.17
CA PHE A 312 26.44 1.78 0.27
C PHE A 312 27.86 2.13 0.70
N GLN A 313 28.85 1.42 0.17
CA GLN A 313 30.27 1.67 0.47
C GLN A 313 30.75 3.00 -0.12
N GLU A 314 30.27 3.40 -1.30
CA GLU A 314 30.48 4.71 -1.89
C GLU A 314 30.00 5.82 -0.95
N HIS A 315 28.81 5.63 -0.36
CA HIS A 315 28.23 6.58 0.58
C HIS A 315 29.05 6.69 1.87
N LEU A 316 29.55 5.56 2.40
CA LEU A 316 30.46 5.57 3.55
C LEU A 316 31.76 6.34 3.22
N ARG A 317 32.31 6.18 2.01
CA ARG A 317 33.53 6.89 1.58
C ARG A 317 33.39 8.40 1.60
N CYS A 318 32.19 8.96 1.42
CA CYS A 318 31.96 10.41 1.55
C CYS A 318 32.34 10.97 2.93
N PHE A 319 32.42 10.11 3.95
CA PHE A 319 32.77 10.49 5.32
C PHE A 319 34.20 10.11 5.72
N ILE A 320 34.99 9.58 4.77
CA ILE A 320 36.35 9.10 4.99
C ILE A 320 37.30 9.87 4.08
N ASP A 321 38.34 10.47 4.64
CA ASP A 321 39.46 10.99 3.83
C ASP A 321 40.49 9.87 3.59
N PRO A 322 40.64 9.35 2.36
CA PRO A 322 41.54 8.22 2.08
C PRO A 322 43.02 8.61 2.10
N VAL A 323 43.35 9.91 2.04
CA VAL A 323 44.74 10.39 2.00
C VAL A 323 45.33 10.50 3.41
N VAL A 324 44.48 10.71 4.40
CA VAL A 324 44.88 10.95 5.79
C VAL A 324 45.07 9.63 6.54
N LYS A 325 46.26 9.45 7.14
CA LYS A 325 46.60 8.26 7.94
C LYS A 325 46.15 8.36 9.41
N ASP A 326 46.03 9.59 9.93
CA ASP A 326 45.57 9.81 11.29
C ASP A 326 44.08 9.46 11.39
N SER A 327 43.72 8.52 12.28
CA SER A 327 42.34 8.01 12.37
C SER A 327 41.33 9.10 12.72
N LYS A 328 41.71 10.10 13.52
CA LYS A 328 40.81 11.16 13.96
C LYS A 328 40.50 12.12 12.81
N GLU A 329 41.52 12.54 12.08
CA GLU A 329 41.34 13.42 10.92
C GLU A 329 40.73 12.66 9.72
N LYS A 330 41.02 11.37 9.56
CA LYS A 330 40.43 10.49 8.52
C LYS A 330 38.90 10.43 8.58
N TYR A 331 38.32 10.33 9.78
CA TYR A 331 36.86 10.24 9.97
C TYR A 331 36.21 11.56 10.39
N LYS A 332 36.91 12.70 10.27
CA LYS A 332 36.42 14.00 10.72
C LYS A 332 35.07 14.39 10.13
N MET A 333 34.80 14.01 8.89
CA MET A 333 33.50 14.29 8.25
C MET A 333 32.34 13.52 8.88
N ALA A 334 32.58 12.39 9.55
CA ALA A 334 31.56 11.66 10.30
C ALA A 334 31.02 12.46 11.50
N GLU A 335 31.75 13.48 11.98
CA GLU A 335 31.27 14.39 13.03
C GLU A 335 29.97 15.11 12.60
N LYS A 336 29.80 15.35 11.29
CA LYS A 336 28.56 15.95 10.75
C LYS A 336 27.33 15.07 10.98
N LEU A 337 27.49 13.74 10.91
CA LEU A 337 26.41 12.79 11.19
C LEU A 337 25.99 12.85 12.66
N VAL A 338 26.97 12.90 13.56
CA VAL A 338 26.74 13.02 15.01
C VAL A 338 26.11 14.38 15.35
N LEU A 339 26.59 15.45 14.74
CA LEU A 339 26.05 16.79 14.91
C LEU A 339 24.58 16.85 14.47
N GLN A 340 24.24 16.19 13.35
CA GLN A 340 22.87 16.17 12.86
C GLN A 340 21.91 15.47 13.83
N ILE A 341 22.32 14.33 14.39
CA ILE A 341 21.54 13.63 15.42
C ILE A 341 21.38 14.53 16.66
N LYS A 342 22.43 15.26 17.05
CA LYS A 342 22.36 16.20 18.19
C LYS A 342 21.39 17.34 17.93
N LEU A 343 21.39 17.93 16.72
CA LEU A 343 20.46 18.98 16.32
C LEU A 343 19.01 18.51 16.31
N SER A 344 18.77 17.26 15.87
CA SER A 344 17.45 16.63 15.89
C SER A 344 16.81 16.61 17.28
N LYS A 345 17.62 16.42 18.33
CA LYS A 345 17.15 16.33 19.72
C LYS A 345 16.66 17.66 20.27
N THR A 346 17.21 18.76 19.76
CA THR A 346 16.85 20.14 20.14
C THR A 346 15.67 20.70 19.35
N SER A 347 15.23 20.04 18.29
CA SER A 347 14.12 20.49 17.46
C SER A 347 12.78 20.09 18.09
N THR A 348 12.20 21.00 18.89
CA THR A 348 10.97 20.75 19.67
C THR A 348 9.68 21.22 18.98
N GLN A 349 9.78 21.91 17.84
CA GLN A 349 8.64 22.43 17.08
C GLN A 349 8.61 21.87 15.66
N LEU A 350 8.47 20.55 15.53
CA LEU A 350 8.29 19.87 14.23
C LEU A 350 6.84 19.43 14.10
N ASN A 351 6.25 19.63 12.93
CA ASN A 351 5.00 18.96 12.57
C ASN A 351 5.23 17.46 12.33
N GLU A 352 4.15 16.69 12.17
CA GLU A 352 4.24 15.23 12.06
C GLU A 352 5.09 14.75 10.88
N ASN A 353 4.94 15.37 9.70
CA ASN A 353 5.76 15.05 8.52
C ASN A 353 7.24 15.38 8.75
N GLN A 354 7.56 16.57 9.28
CA GLN A 354 8.93 16.97 9.60
C GLN A 354 9.55 16.07 10.65
N ARG A 355 8.75 15.54 11.59
CA ARG A 355 9.20 14.58 12.59
C ARG A 355 9.55 13.23 11.94
N LEU A 356 8.74 12.76 10.99
CA LEU A 356 9.02 11.53 10.25
C LEU A 356 10.29 11.67 9.39
N GLU A 357 10.44 12.77 8.66
CA GLU A 357 11.66 13.08 7.89
C GLU A 357 12.90 13.13 8.78
N GLN A 358 12.77 13.73 9.96
CA GLN A 358 13.86 13.81 10.94
C GLN A 358 14.21 12.44 11.52
N ILE A 359 13.23 11.56 11.75
CA ILE A 359 13.44 10.17 12.19
C ILE A 359 14.20 9.40 11.10
N GLU A 360 13.78 9.52 9.84
CA GLU A 360 14.45 8.82 8.74
C GLU A 360 15.89 9.29 8.58
N LEU A 361 16.12 10.61 8.62
CA LEU A 361 17.46 11.17 8.56
C LEU A 361 18.34 10.66 9.70
N ASN A 362 17.78 10.56 10.91
CA ASN A 362 18.49 10.01 12.06
C ASN A 362 18.85 8.53 11.87
N ILE A 363 17.91 7.70 11.38
CA ILE A 363 18.15 6.28 11.07
C ILE A 363 19.29 6.14 10.08
N LYS A 364 19.32 6.96 9.02
CA LYS A 364 20.41 6.97 8.02
C LYS A 364 21.74 7.39 8.64
N CYS A 365 21.76 8.42 9.47
CA CYS A 365 22.97 8.81 10.19
C CYS A 365 23.49 7.66 11.06
N PHE A 366 22.62 6.96 11.79
CA PHE A 366 23.01 5.79 12.58
C PHE A 366 23.51 4.63 11.72
N GLN A 367 22.85 4.34 10.59
CA GLN A 367 23.25 3.28 9.68
C GLN A 367 24.62 3.53 9.05
N LEU A 368 24.90 4.78 8.66
CA LEU A 368 26.21 5.18 8.14
C LEU A 368 27.29 5.14 9.23
N LEU A 369 27.01 5.67 10.42
CA LEU A 369 27.95 5.57 11.55
C LEU A 369 28.27 4.12 11.90
N ARG A 370 27.25 3.25 11.89
CA ARG A 370 27.43 1.81 12.10
C ARG A 370 28.25 1.18 10.99
N GLY A 371 27.97 1.47 9.73
CA GLY A 371 28.75 0.97 8.59
C GLY A 371 30.23 1.40 8.64
N LEU A 372 30.51 2.65 9.05
CA LEU A 372 31.88 3.14 9.24
C LEU A 372 32.62 2.35 10.32
N LEU A 373 31.98 2.11 11.46
CA LEU A 373 32.56 1.30 12.55
C LEU A 373 32.74 -0.15 12.13
N HIS A 374 31.70 -0.74 11.52
CA HIS A 374 31.68 -2.12 11.10
C HIS A 374 32.80 -2.44 10.12
N ASN A 375 33.06 -1.54 9.16
CA ASN A 375 34.17 -1.65 8.21
C ASN A 375 35.55 -1.76 8.87
N GLU A 376 35.73 -1.19 10.06
CA GLU A 376 36.98 -1.33 10.81
C GLU A 376 36.96 -2.57 11.71
N ILE A 377 35.82 -2.90 12.32
CA ILE A 377 35.65 -4.09 13.17
C ILE A 377 35.95 -5.37 12.40
N VAL A 378 35.43 -5.53 11.17
CA VAL A 378 35.64 -6.74 10.36
C VAL A 378 37.09 -6.94 9.90
N LYS A 379 37.96 -5.92 10.09
CA LYS A 379 39.40 -6.00 9.81
C LYS A 379 40.22 -6.41 11.03
N LEU A 380 39.61 -6.42 12.22
CA LEU A 380 40.31 -6.74 13.46
C LEU A 380 40.58 -8.25 13.56
N PRO A 381 41.65 -8.66 14.26
CA PRO A 381 41.89 -10.06 14.56
C PRO A 381 40.76 -10.68 15.40
N PRO A 382 40.47 -11.99 15.26
CA PRO A 382 39.39 -12.65 15.98
C PRO A 382 39.51 -12.58 17.52
N ASP A 383 40.72 -12.41 18.06
CA ASP A 383 40.98 -12.33 19.50
C ASP A 383 41.24 -10.90 20.02
N PHE A 384 40.93 -9.86 19.24
CA PHE A 384 41.28 -8.47 19.61
C PHE A 384 40.67 -8.03 20.96
N GLU A 385 39.51 -8.57 21.33
CA GLU A 385 38.84 -8.27 22.61
C GLU A 385 39.65 -8.71 23.83
N ASN A 386 40.45 -9.77 23.69
CA ASN A 386 41.33 -10.28 24.75
C ASN A 386 42.63 -9.46 24.83
N ASP A 387 43.15 -8.99 23.68
CA ASP A 387 44.34 -8.14 23.60
C ASP A 387 44.10 -6.72 24.16
N ILE A 388 42.89 -6.16 23.98
CA ILE A 388 42.53 -4.86 24.58
C ILE A 388 42.52 -4.94 26.10
N LYS A 389 42.00 -6.03 26.67
CA LYS A 389 41.99 -6.26 28.13
C LYS A 389 43.41 -6.43 28.69
N ALA A 390 44.30 -7.13 27.97
CA ALA A 390 45.71 -7.28 28.35
C ALA A 390 46.53 -5.98 28.22
N SER A 391 46.07 -5.03 27.39
CA SER A 391 46.74 -3.73 27.17
C SER A 391 46.24 -2.62 28.10
N SER A 392 45.23 -2.90 28.92
CA SER A 392 44.62 -1.95 29.88
C SER A 392 44.81 -2.36 31.36
N GLU A 393 45.58 -3.44 31.60
CA GLU A 393 46.35 -3.69 32.83
C GLU A 393 47.77 -3.14 32.69
#